data_AF-A0A3B0SXH2-F1
#
_entry.id   AF-A0A3B0SXH2-F1
#
_cell.length_a   1.000
_cell.length_b   1.000
_cell.length_c   1.000
_cell.angle_alpha   90.00
_cell.angle_beta   90.00
_cell.angle_gamma   90.00
#
_symmetry.space_group_name_H-M   'P 1'
#
loop_
_entity.id
_entity.type
_entity.pdbx_description
1 polymer ?
#
loop_
_entity_poly.entity_id
_entity_poly.type
_entity_poly.pdbx_seq_one_letter_code
_entity_poly.pdbx_strand_id
1 'polypeptide(L)'
;MADRQRDPGWWLASDGKWYPPDLRAGAVIQDEEAFAPDTWEPHVDPVRLAPDETSIPQGLTRLVIWGLVAASLLLLVAAAVTFQYGSLLRSSFGTPVIEDAKLVADGWSGMGFLAMFVVGSLVLAWTFRTSRIMDVRGATGRRWRGGWTIGSWFVPIASLVLPRFVFAELEKIAQVPFDSDEVADRWKSMQRSTLGDLWWLLWTGSLVVLQVSQMLTLDGADDPDTLALVATLAAVGYVALAGAGITLALVIRSIERDSRQ
;
A
#
# COMPACT_ATOMS: atom_id res chain seq x y z
N MET A 1 35.66 -25.94 -43.49
CA MET A 1 35.54 -24.58 -44.06
C MET A 1 36.68 -23.75 -43.49
N ALA A 2 37.51 -23.20 -44.37
CA ALA A 2 38.83 -22.67 -44.06
C ALA A 2 38.79 -21.42 -43.17
N ASP A 3 39.66 -21.44 -42.16
CA ASP A 3 39.97 -20.36 -41.23
C ASP A 3 40.70 -19.25 -42.02
N ARG A 4 39.96 -18.20 -42.39
CA ARG A 4 40.59 -17.03 -43.03
C ARG A 4 41.35 -16.27 -41.94
N GLN A 5 42.67 -16.23 -42.09
CA GLN A 5 43.57 -15.39 -41.30
C GLN A 5 43.04 -13.96 -41.30
N ARG A 6 42.55 -13.48 -40.15
CA ARG A 6 42.03 -12.13 -39.96
C ARG A 6 43.18 -11.18 -39.58
N ASP A 7 42.97 -9.90 -39.83
CA ASP A 7 43.97 -8.84 -39.68
C ASP A 7 44.58 -8.79 -38.26
N PRO A 8 45.83 -8.28 -38.13
CA PRO A 8 46.51 -8.19 -36.83
C PRO A 8 45.69 -7.38 -35.81
N GLY A 9 45.47 -7.94 -34.61
CA GLY A 9 44.84 -7.23 -33.49
C GLY A 9 43.45 -7.76 -33.09
N TRP A 10 42.83 -8.61 -33.90
CA TRP A 10 41.62 -9.33 -33.48
C TRP A 10 41.94 -10.34 -32.39
N TRP A 11 41.07 -10.46 -31.39
CA TRP A 11 41.25 -11.38 -30.27
C TRP A 11 40.03 -12.28 -30.10
N LEU A 12 40.27 -13.51 -29.65
CA LEU A 12 39.24 -14.51 -29.40
C LEU A 12 38.86 -14.47 -27.92
N ALA A 13 37.59 -14.17 -27.62
CA ALA A 13 37.08 -14.22 -26.27
C ALA A 13 36.77 -15.66 -25.84
N SER A 14 36.60 -15.87 -24.53
CA SER A 14 36.30 -17.18 -23.94
C SER A 14 34.96 -17.79 -24.38
N ASP A 15 34.08 -16.98 -24.99
CA ASP A 15 32.81 -17.42 -25.58
C ASP A 15 32.97 -17.95 -27.02
N GLY A 16 34.19 -17.99 -27.55
CA GLY A 16 34.51 -18.47 -28.89
C GLY A 16 34.21 -17.46 -30.00
N LYS A 17 33.85 -16.21 -29.66
CA LYS A 17 33.64 -15.13 -30.62
C LYS A 17 34.88 -14.25 -30.74
N TRP A 18 35.14 -13.82 -31.97
CA TRP A 18 36.25 -12.91 -32.29
C TRP A 18 35.78 -11.47 -32.19
N TYR A 19 36.59 -10.63 -31.58
CA TYR A 19 36.32 -9.21 -31.38
C TYR A 19 37.41 -8.33 -32.02
N PRO A 20 37.03 -7.17 -32.58
CA PRO A 20 37.96 -6.19 -33.10
C PRO A 20 38.81 -5.56 -31.96
N PRO A 21 40.04 -5.11 -32.26
CA PRO A 21 41.02 -4.64 -31.27
C PRO A 21 40.53 -3.49 -30.37
N ASP A 22 39.66 -2.65 -30.90
CA ASP A 22 39.03 -1.47 -30.29
C ASP A 22 38.08 -1.80 -29.12
N LEU A 23 37.57 -3.04 -29.04
CA LEU A 23 36.71 -3.49 -27.93
C LEU A 23 37.49 -4.08 -26.75
N ARG A 24 38.83 -4.09 -26.82
CA ARG A 24 39.65 -4.55 -25.71
C ARG A 24 39.61 -3.51 -24.59
N ALA A 25 39.07 -3.89 -23.44
CA ALA A 25 39.12 -3.05 -22.24
C ALA A 25 40.59 -2.69 -21.93
N GLY A 26 40.97 -1.44 -22.20
CA GLY A 26 42.33 -0.92 -22.06
C GLY A 26 43.02 -0.43 -23.35
N ALA A 27 42.37 -0.47 -24.51
CA ALA A 27 42.89 0.21 -25.71
C ALA A 27 42.75 1.73 -25.53
N VAL A 28 43.88 2.41 -25.29
CA VAL A 28 43.99 3.86 -25.27
C VAL A 28 43.67 4.36 -26.68
N ILE A 29 42.56 5.09 -26.82
CA ILE A 29 42.21 5.79 -28.05
C ILE A 29 43.22 6.92 -28.23
N GLN A 30 44.19 6.73 -29.12
CA GLN A 30 45.06 7.80 -29.64
C GLN A 30 44.35 8.45 -30.83
N ASP A 31 43.34 9.26 -30.56
CA ASP A 31 42.78 10.20 -31.54
C ASP A 31 42.22 11.39 -30.74
N GLU A 32 43.13 12.25 -30.28
CA GLU A 32 42.83 13.38 -29.39
C GLU A 32 42.70 14.73 -30.13
N GLU A 33 42.66 14.76 -31.46
CA GLU A 33 42.79 16.04 -32.21
C GLU A 33 41.62 16.45 -33.14
N ALA A 34 40.43 15.83 -33.08
CA ALA A 34 39.33 16.23 -33.98
C ALA A 34 37.91 16.26 -33.39
N PHE A 35 37.75 16.35 -32.07
CA PHE A 35 36.44 16.61 -31.47
C PHE A 35 36.55 17.77 -30.49
N ALA A 36 36.20 18.97 -30.94
CA ALA A 36 35.91 20.07 -30.04
C ALA A 36 34.87 19.59 -29.01
N PRO A 37 35.02 19.93 -27.71
CA PRO A 37 34.05 19.54 -26.70
C PRO A 37 32.79 20.38 -26.90
N ASP A 38 31.96 19.99 -27.87
CA ASP A 38 30.53 20.15 -27.65
C ASP A 38 30.24 19.31 -26.42
N THR A 39 29.98 20.02 -25.33
CA THR A 39 29.60 19.47 -24.04
C THR A 39 28.43 18.52 -24.25
N TRP A 40 28.73 17.23 -24.40
CA TRP A 40 27.81 16.16 -24.10
C TRP A 40 27.56 16.23 -22.58
N GLU A 41 26.79 17.22 -22.16
CA GLU A 41 25.87 16.97 -21.07
C GLU A 41 24.88 15.96 -21.63
N PRO A 42 24.69 14.78 -21.01
CA PRO A 42 23.53 13.99 -21.35
C PRO A 42 22.33 14.90 -21.11
N HIS A 43 21.70 15.39 -22.20
CA HIS A 43 20.32 15.81 -22.18
C HIS A 43 19.50 14.57 -21.82
N VAL A 44 19.55 14.19 -20.55
CA VAL A 44 18.39 13.62 -19.89
C VAL A 44 17.41 14.76 -19.96
N ASP A 45 16.63 14.83 -21.04
CA ASP A 45 15.39 15.57 -21.00
C ASP A 45 14.73 15.10 -19.71
N PRO A 46 14.61 15.96 -18.67
CA PRO A 46 13.82 15.57 -17.53
C PRO A 46 12.49 15.26 -18.16
N VAL A 47 12.04 14.00 -18.10
CA VAL A 47 10.76 13.61 -18.66
C VAL A 47 9.75 14.53 -18.00
N ARG A 48 9.39 15.62 -18.70
CA ARG A 48 8.40 16.59 -18.26
C ARG A 48 7.11 15.85 -18.47
N LEU A 49 6.74 15.05 -17.46
CA LEU A 49 5.41 14.50 -17.36
C LEU A 49 4.46 15.66 -17.56
N ALA A 50 3.45 15.45 -18.40
CA ALA A 50 2.48 16.48 -18.67
C ALA A 50 1.86 16.94 -17.33
N PRO A 51 1.47 18.22 -17.17
CA PRO A 51 0.99 18.74 -15.88
C PRO A 51 -0.13 17.91 -15.24
N ASP A 52 -0.96 17.26 -16.06
CA ASP A 52 -2.02 16.35 -15.66
C ASP A 52 -1.50 15.04 -15.03
N GLU A 53 -0.35 14.52 -15.46
CA GLU A 53 0.30 13.32 -14.92
C GLU A 53 0.95 13.53 -13.53
N THR A 54 1.16 14.78 -13.10
CA THR A 54 1.75 15.13 -11.79
C THR A 54 0.72 15.30 -10.66
N SER A 55 -0.57 15.23 -11.00
CA SER A 55 -1.68 15.43 -10.07
C SER A 55 -2.22 14.10 -9.52
N ILE A 56 -2.61 14.08 -8.23
CA ILE A 56 -3.21 12.87 -7.62
C ILE A 56 -4.52 12.54 -8.36
N PRO A 57 -4.74 11.26 -8.78
CA PRO A 57 -5.89 10.88 -9.60
C PRO A 57 -7.22 11.01 -8.82
N GLN A 58 -7.90 12.15 -8.98
CA GLN A 58 -9.07 12.53 -8.20
C GLN A 58 -10.22 11.51 -8.28
N GLY A 59 -10.46 10.93 -9.45
CA GLY A 59 -11.48 9.90 -9.64
C GLY A 59 -11.20 8.66 -8.79
N LEU A 60 -9.93 8.21 -8.75
CA LEU A 60 -9.53 7.07 -7.93
C LEU A 60 -9.58 7.41 -6.44
N THR A 61 -9.13 8.60 -6.03
CA THR A 61 -9.21 9.04 -4.63
C THR A 61 -10.65 9.02 -4.11
N ARG A 62 -11.60 9.58 -4.88
CA ARG A 62 -13.02 9.57 -4.51
C ARG A 62 -13.58 8.15 -4.45
N LEU A 63 -13.23 7.29 -5.42
CA LEU A 63 -13.65 5.89 -5.43
C LEU A 63 -13.16 5.15 -4.19
N VAL A 64 -11.89 5.35 -3.80
CA VAL A 64 -11.32 4.75 -2.58
C VAL A 64 -12.03 5.25 -1.33
N ILE A 65 -12.25 6.57 -1.20
CA ILE A 65 -12.94 7.15 -0.03
C ILE A 65 -14.35 6.59 0.10
N TRP A 66 -15.16 6.63 -0.97
CA TRP A 66 -16.53 6.12 -0.93
C TRP A 66 -16.57 4.61 -0.73
N GLY A 67 -15.63 3.87 -1.33
CA GLY A 67 -15.46 2.45 -1.09
C GLY A 67 -15.18 2.15 0.39
N LEU A 68 -14.25 2.87 1.03
CA LEU A 68 -13.93 2.71 2.45
C LEU A 68 -15.14 3.01 3.34
N VAL A 69 -15.90 4.06 3.03
CA VAL A 69 -17.14 4.39 3.76
C VAL A 69 -18.17 3.27 3.60
N ALA A 70 -18.42 2.81 2.37
CA ALA A 70 -19.38 1.74 2.11
C ALA A 70 -18.99 0.41 2.78
N ALA A 71 -17.71 0.02 2.71
CA ALA A 71 -17.19 -1.17 3.38
C ALA A 71 -17.29 -1.03 4.92
N SER A 72 -17.04 0.16 5.46
CA SER A 72 -17.19 0.44 6.90
C SER A 72 -18.65 0.30 7.33
N LEU A 73 -19.62 0.79 6.53
CA LEU A 73 -21.05 0.62 6.81
C LEU A 73 -21.45 -0.86 6.81
N LEU A 74 -20.96 -1.66 5.85
CA LEU A 74 -21.20 -3.10 5.82
C LEU A 74 -20.63 -3.80 7.07
N LEU A 75 -19.44 -3.41 7.51
CA LEU A 75 -18.85 -3.93 8.74
C LEU A 75 -19.65 -3.54 9.99
N LEU A 76 -20.23 -2.35 10.04
CA LEU A 76 -21.11 -1.95 11.15
C LEU A 76 -22.41 -2.76 11.17
N VAL A 77 -22.98 -3.08 10.01
CA VAL A 77 -24.13 -3.99 9.92
C VAL A 77 -23.73 -5.38 10.39
N ALA A 78 -22.58 -5.91 9.91
CA ALA A 78 -22.07 -7.20 10.37
C ALA A 78 -21.84 -7.22 11.89
N ALA A 79 -21.30 -6.14 12.47
CA ALA A 79 -21.13 -6.00 13.91
C ALA A 79 -22.46 -6.07 14.67
N ALA A 80 -23.48 -5.32 14.23
CA ALA A 80 -24.78 -5.30 14.86
C ALA A 80 -25.46 -6.68 14.82
N VAL A 81 -25.44 -7.35 13.66
CA VAL A 81 -26.02 -8.70 13.48
C VAL A 81 -25.26 -9.74 14.31
N THR A 82 -23.93 -9.69 14.31
CA THR A 82 -23.10 -10.63 15.10
C THR A 82 -23.31 -10.44 16.61
N PHE A 83 -23.45 -9.19 17.07
CA PHE A 83 -23.79 -8.90 18.46
C PHE A 83 -25.18 -9.43 18.82
N GLN A 84 -26.17 -9.25 17.94
CA GLN A 84 -27.51 -9.80 18.13
C GLN A 84 -27.50 -11.34 18.19
N TYR A 85 -26.71 -12.00 17.34
CA TYR A 85 -26.47 -13.45 17.40
C TYR A 85 -25.90 -13.88 18.76
N GLY A 86 -24.88 -13.16 19.26
CA GLY A 86 -24.33 -13.39 20.60
C GLY A 86 -25.37 -13.23 21.73
N SER A 87 -26.27 -12.26 21.61
CA SER A 87 -27.38 -12.10 22.57
C SER A 87 -28.37 -13.27 22.49
N LEU A 88 -28.70 -13.76 21.29
CA LEU A 88 -29.62 -14.88 21.10
C LEU A 88 -29.05 -16.20 21.62
N LEU A 89 -27.73 -16.41 21.50
CA LEU A 89 -27.07 -17.58 22.07
C LEU A 89 -27.32 -17.72 23.58
N ARG A 90 -27.42 -16.61 24.31
CA ARG A 90 -27.70 -16.64 25.76
C ARG A 90 -29.17 -16.93 26.08
N SER A 91 -30.11 -16.48 25.25
CA SER A 91 -31.55 -16.56 25.55
C SER A 91 -32.25 -17.76 24.93
N SER A 92 -31.70 -18.32 23.84
CA SER A 92 -32.42 -19.23 22.95
C SER A 92 -31.55 -20.38 22.44
N PHE A 93 -30.51 -20.74 23.22
CA PHE A 93 -29.62 -21.85 22.90
C PHE A 93 -30.39 -23.16 22.64
N GLY A 94 -29.95 -23.94 21.66
CA GLY A 94 -30.57 -25.22 21.29
C GLY A 94 -31.86 -25.11 20.47
N THR A 95 -32.27 -23.90 20.06
CA THR A 95 -33.42 -23.70 19.16
C THR A 95 -32.96 -23.55 17.70
N PRO A 96 -33.79 -23.93 16.71
CA PRO A 96 -33.45 -23.79 15.29
C PRO A 96 -33.19 -22.33 14.87
N VAL A 97 -33.74 -21.36 15.61
CA VAL A 97 -33.53 -19.92 15.36
C VAL A 97 -32.05 -19.52 15.44
N ILE A 98 -31.24 -20.25 16.22
CA ILE A 98 -29.80 -19.98 16.35
C ILE A 98 -29.04 -20.31 15.07
N GLU A 99 -29.42 -21.37 14.36
CA GLU A 99 -28.78 -21.76 13.10
C GLU A 99 -29.03 -20.71 12.01
N ASP A 100 -30.28 -20.25 11.89
CA ASP A 100 -30.66 -19.17 10.98
C ASP A 100 -29.93 -17.86 11.31
N ALA A 101 -29.90 -17.48 12.60
CA ALA A 101 -29.23 -16.27 13.05
C ALA A 101 -27.71 -16.33 12.79
N LYS A 102 -27.08 -17.50 12.97
CA LYS A 102 -25.67 -17.71 12.65
C LYS A 102 -25.42 -17.51 11.15
N LEU A 103 -26.23 -18.13 10.29
CA LEU A 103 -26.09 -18.02 8.84
C LEU A 103 -26.18 -16.55 8.37
N VAL A 104 -27.12 -15.79 8.94
CA VAL A 104 -27.25 -14.35 8.64
C VAL A 104 -26.03 -13.57 9.12
N ALA A 105 -25.53 -13.84 10.32
CA ALA A 105 -24.32 -13.19 10.85
C ALA A 105 -23.07 -13.49 10.00
N ASP A 106 -22.87 -14.75 9.61
CA ASP A 106 -21.77 -15.17 8.74
C ASP A 106 -21.88 -14.50 7.36
N GLY A 107 -23.09 -14.43 6.79
CA GLY A 107 -23.33 -13.81 5.48
C GLY A 107 -22.97 -12.32 5.44
N TRP A 108 -23.39 -11.55 6.45
CA TRP A 108 -23.03 -10.14 6.55
C TRP A 108 -21.53 -9.93 6.79
N SER A 109 -20.93 -10.76 7.64
CA SER A 109 -19.48 -10.72 7.90
C SER A 109 -18.70 -10.99 6.61
N GLY A 110 -19.07 -12.03 5.85
CA GLY A 110 -18.48 -12.36 4.56
C GLY A 110 -18.60 -11.23 3.54
N MET A 111 -19.76 -10.58 3.46
CA MET A 111 -19.96 -9.43 2.56
C MET A 111 -19.12 -8.22 2.96
N GLY A 112 -18.98 -7.94 4.27
CA GLY A 112 -18.09 -6.91 4.79
C GLY A 112 -16.62 -7.17 4.44
N PHE A 113 -16.14 -8.40 4.63
CA PHE A 113 -14.77 -8.78 4.25
C PHE A 113 -14.53 -8.73 2.74
N LEU A 114 -15.49 -9.15 1.93
CA LEU A 114 -15.39 -9.06 0.47
C LEU A 114 -15.29 -7.59 0.02
N ALA A 115 -16.12 -6.71 0.57
CA ALA A 115 -16.05 -5.28 0.30
C ALA A 115 -14.68 -4.69 0.72
N MET A 116 -14.18 -5.05 1.90
CA MET A 116 -12.85 -4.65 2.36
C MET A 116 -11.72 -5.15 1.46
N PHE A 117 -11.84 -6.36 0.89
CA PHE A 117 -10.86 -6.89 -0.03
C PHE A 117 -10.82 -6.10 -1.35
N VAL A 118 -11.99 -5.81 -1.92
CA VAL A 118 -12.13 -5.00 -3.13
C VAL A 118 -11.57 -3.59 -2.90
N VAL A 119 -11.99 -2.94 -1.81
CA VAL A 119 -11.56 -1.58 -1.48
C VAL A 119 -10.09 -1.54 -1.08
N GLY A 120 -9.59 -2.54 -0.36
CA GLY A 120 -8.17 -2.69 -0.03
C GLY A 120 -7.30 -2.74 -1.29
N SER A 121 -7.74 -3.46 -2.32
CA SER A 121 -7.06 -3.47 -3.63
C SER A 121 -7.02 -2.07 -4.28
N LEU A 122 -8.10 -1.31 -4.16
CA LEU A 122 -8.13 0.09 -4.62
C LEU A 122 -7.21 0.99 -3.80
N VAL A 123 -7.14 0.81 -2.47
CA VAL A 123 -6.19 1.51 -1.60
C VAL A 123 -4.76 1.21 -2.03
N LEU A 124 -4.40 -0.04 -2.29
CA LEU A 124 -3.07 -0.41 -2.78
C LEU A 124 -2.74 0.28 -4.11
N ALA A 125 -3.67 0.21 -5.07
CA ALA A 125 -3.50 0.87 -6.37
C ALA A 125 -3.34 2.39 -6.23
N TRP A 126 -4.13 3.00 -5.35
CA TRP A 126 -4.06 4.43 -5.05
C TRP A 126 -2.73 4.78 -4.37
N THR A 127 -2.31 4.08 -3.32
CA THR A 127 -1.06 4.33 -2.60
C THR A 127 0.15 4.16 -3.52
N PHE A 128 0.15 3.16 -4.39
CA PHE A 128 1.21 2.96 -5.38
C PHE A 128 1.30 4.13 -6.37
N ARG A 129 0.16 4.55 -6.95
CA ARG A 129 0.11 5.67 -7.90
C ARG A 129 0.54 6.97 -7.23
N THR A 130 -0.02 7.29 -6.06
CA THR A 130 0.34 8.47 -5.28
C THR A 130 1.83 8.47 -4.94
N SER A 131 2.38 7.34 -4.53
CA SER A 131 3.81 7.24 -4.24
C SER A 131 4.68 7.55 -5.45
N ARG A 132 4.32 7.08 -6.66
CA ARG A 132 5.06 7.38 -7.89
C ARG A 132 5.00 8.86 -8.26
N ILE A 133 3.84 9.49 -8.13
CA ILE A 133 3.68 10.93 -8.38
C ILE A 133 4.57 11.72 -7.41
N MET A 134 4.55 11.36 -6.13
CA MET A 134 5.41 11.98 -5.11
C MET A 134 6.90 11.73 -5.35
N ASP A 135 7.25 10.68 -6.10
CA ASP A 135 8.65 10.42 -6.47
C ASP A 135 9.17 11.39 -7.52
N VAL A 136 8.32 11.76 -8.48
CA VAL A 136 8.64 12.76 -9.51
C VAL A 136 8.81 14.15 -8.90
N ARG A 137 8.14 14.45 -7.76
CA ARG A 137 8.28 15.72 -7.04
C ARG A 137 9.66 15.96 -6.40
N GLY A 138 10.63 15.07 -6.58
CA GLY A 138 11.99 15.28 -6.09
C GLY A 138 12.17 15.09 -4.59
N ALA A 139 11.27 14.38 -3.91
CA ALA A 139 11.46 13.97 -2.52
C ALA A 139 12.67 13.01 -2.43
N THR A 140 13.83 13.52 -2.00
CA THR A 140 15.07 12.75 -1.88
C THR A 140 15.10 11.99 -0.55
N GLY A 141 15.77 10.84 -0.53
CA GLY A 141 15.98 10.05 0.69
C GLY A 141 14.75 9.38 1.30
N ARG A 142 13.64 9.26 0.55
CA ARG A 142 12.48 8.45 0.98
C ARG A 142 12.90 6.99 1.20
N ARG A 143 12.52 6.43 2.35
CA ARG A 143 12.91 5.07 2.75
C ARG A 143 11.95 4.02 2.19
N TRP A 144 10.69 4.40 1.99
CA TRP A 144 9.61 3.46 1.64
C TRP A 144 9.03 3.75 0.25
N ARG A 145 9.84 3.51 -0.80
CA ARG A 145 9.48 3.72 -2.22
C ARG A 145 9.29 2.40 -2.97
N GLY A 146 8.65 2.48 -4.14
CA GLY A 146 8.62 1.41 -5.13
C GLY A 146 8.01 0.10 -4.63
N GLY A 147 8.77 -0.99 -4.70
CA GLY A 147 8.32 -2.34 -4.36
C GLY A 147 7.83 -2.50 -2.90
N TRP A 148 8.35 -1.72 -1.95
CA TRP A 148 7.95 -1.79 -0.55
C TRP A 148 6.54 -1.24 -0.28
N THR A 149 6.07 -0.30 -1.10
CA THR A 149 4.72 0.26 -1.01
C THR A 149 3.64 -0.82 -1.18
N ILE A 150 3.91 -1.80 -2.04
CA ILE A 150 3.03 -2.95 -2.29
C ILE A 150 3.47 -4.15 -1.45
N GLY A 151 4.76 -4.48 -1.47
CA GLY A 151 5.32 -5.68 -0.83
C GLY A 151 5.15 -5.72 0.68
N SER A 152 5.04 -4.56 1.33
CA SER A 152 4.74 -4.48 2.77
C SER A 152 3.45 -5.22 3.14
N TRP A 153 2.42 -5.20 2.30
CA TRP A 153 1.13 -5.80 2.60
C TRP A 153 1.14 -7.33 2.56
N PHE A 154 2.12 -7.93 1.90
CA PHE A 154 2.22 -9.38 1.71
C PHE A 154 3.15 -10.07 2.72
N VAL A 155 4.01 -9.30 3.41
CA VAL A 155 4.90 -9.84 4.45
C VAL A 155 4.19 -9.67 5.81
N PRO A 156 3.85 -10.73 6.55
CA PRO A 156 2.98 -10.64 7.73
C PRO A 156 3.43 -9.63 8.80
N ILE A 157 4.73 -9.57 9.10
CA ILE A 157 5.26 -8.61 10.08
C ILE A 157 5.31 -7.20 9.49
N ALA A 158 5.64 -7.11 8.20
CA ALA A 158 5.76 -5.82 7.53
C ALA A 158 4.38 -5.18 7.30
N SER A 159 3.34 -5.98 7.06
CA SER A 159 1.99 -5.49 6.82
C SER A 159 1.47 -4.76 8.05
N LEU A 160 1.84 -5.19 9.25
CA LEU A 160 1.45 -4.51 10.48
C LEU A 160 2.08 -3.13 10.63
N VAL A 161 3.32 -2.90 10.19
CA VAL A 161 4.07 -1.68 10.56
C VAL A 161 4.38 -0.78 9.37
N LEU A 162 4.76 -1.34 8.23
CA LEU A 162 5.24 -0.57 7.08
C LEU A 162 4.15 0.29 6.41
N PRO A 163 2.89 -0.15 6.26
CA PRO A 163 1.84 0.72 5.73
C PRO A 163 1.75 2.05 6.48
N ARG A 164 1.87 2.03 7.81
CA ARG A 164 1.92 3.26 8.62
C ARG A 164 3.04 4.19 8.21
N PHE A 165 4.25 3.66 8.02
CA PHE A 165 5.38 4.49 7.60
C PHE A 165 5.23 5.02 6.18
N VAL A 166 4.66 4.23 5.28
CA VAL A 166 4.34 4.65 3.91
C VAL A 166 3.37 5.83 3.92
N PHE A 167 2.23 5.72 4.61
CA PHE A 167 1.24 6.80 4.69
C PHE A 167 1.80 8.05 5.39
N ALA A 168 2.62 7.88 6.42
CA ALA A 168 3.29 9.01 7.09
C ALA A 168 4.27 9.76 6.17
N GLU A 169 5.03 9.06 5.32
CA GLU A 169 5.85 9.73 4.30
C GLU A 169 4.98 10.47 3.30
N LEU A 170 3.92 9.84 2.78
CA LEU A 170 3.02 10.46 1.80
C LEU A 170 2.36 11.73 2.34
N GLU A 171 1.90 11.72 3.59
CA GLU A 171 1.31 12.88 4.24
C GLU A 171 2.31 14.03 4.43
N LYS A 172 3.53 13.72 4.85
CA LYS A 172 4.58 14.73 4.99
C LYS A 172 4.97 15.37 3.66
N ILE A 173 5.06 14.58 2.59
CA ILE A 173 5.40 15.08 1.26
C ILE A 173 4.24 15.91 0.69
N ALA A 174 2.99 15.49 0.92
CA ALA A 174 1.81 16.21 0.46
C ALA A 174 1.66 17.62 1.06
N GLN A 175 2.26 17.88 2.22
CA GLN A 175 2.25 19.21 2.87
C GLN A 175 3.24 20.21 2.26
N VAL A 176 4.18 19.78 1.40
CA VAL A 176 5.14 20.69 0.78
C VAL A 176 4.51 21.30 -0.49
N PRO A 177 4.39 22.65 -0.59
CA PRO A 177 3.81 23.30 -1.77
C PRO A 177 4.58 22.99 -3.05
N PHE A 178 3.84 22.88 -4.15
CA PHE A 178 4.39 22.53 -5.47
C PHE A 178 5.29 23.59 -6.10
N ASP A 179 5.15 24.85 -5.70
CA ASP A 179 5.87 26.00 -6.28
C ASP A 179 7.22 26.27 -5.59
N SER A 180 7.66 25.37 -4.69
CA SER A 180 8.99 25.46 -4.09
C SER A 180 9.97 24.58 -4.85
N ASP A 181 11.03 25.17 -5.40
CA ASP A 181 12.09 24.51 -6.17
C ASP A 181 12.81 23.37 -5.41
N GLU A 182 12.54 23.18 -4.11
CA GLU A 182 13.21 22.19 -3.27
C GLU A 182 12.24 21.46 -2.32
N VAL A 183 11.46 20.50 -2.85
CA VAL A 183 10.79 19.50 -1.98
C VAL A 183 11.84 18.70 -1.19
N ALA A 184 13.01 18.47 -1.79
CA ALA A 184 14.24 17.86 -1.27
C ALA A 184 14.13 17.31 0.17
N ASP A 185 14.64 18.05 1.15
CA ASP A 185 14.66 17.64 2.57
C ASP A 185 13.54 18.26 3.41
N ARG A 186 12.80 19.23 2.87
CA ARG A 186 11.79 20.02 3.61
C ARG A 186 10.63 19.16 4.12
N TRP A 187 10.26 18.11 3.39
CA TRP A 187 9.21 17.18 3.82
C TRP A 187 9.58 16.45 5.14
N LYS A 188 10.87 16.29 5.45
CA LYS A 188 11.31 15.56 6.65
C LYS A 188 10.88 16.27 7.93
N SER A 189 10.84 17.61 7.91
CA SER A 189 10.39 18.45 9.03
C SER A 189 8.86 18.58 9.15
N MET A 190 8.10 18.13 8.16
CA MET A 190 6.64 18.19 8.22
C MET A 190 6.10 17.27 9.31
N GLN A 191 5.04 17.72 9.98
CA GLN A 191 4.39 16.96 11.05
C GLN A 191 3.51 15.87 10.45
N ARG A 192 3.53 14.69 11.07
CA ARG A 192 2.55 13.62 10.76
C ARG A 192 1.24 13.92 11.49
N SER A 193 0.11 13.54 10.92
CA SER A 193 -1.16 13.67 11.63
C SER A 193 -1.34 12.60 12.69
N THR A 194 -2.12 12.95 13.72
CA THR A 194 -2.64 11.99 14.71
C THR A 194 -3.69 11.04 14.11
N LEU A 195 -4.28 11.39 12.96
CA LEU A 195 -5.25 10.55 12.25
C LEU A 195 -4.60 9.27 11.71
N GLY A 196 -3.39 9.37 11.14
CA GLY A 196 -2.63 8.19 10.72
C GLY A 196 -2.29 7.27 11.89
N ASP A 197 -1.99 7.85 13.05
CA ASP A 197 -1.70 7.10 14.27
C ASP A 197 -2.94 6.36 14.79
N LEU A 198 -4.10 7.02 14.80
CA LEU A 198 -5.39 6.47 15.20
C LEU A 198 -5.87 5.36 14.25
N TRP A 199 -5.79 5.58 12.94
CA TRP A 199 -6.13 4.58 11.92
C TRP A 199 -5.35 3.28 12.16
N TRP A 200 -4.05 3.40 12.35
CA TRP A 200 -3.18 2.25 12.55
C TRP A 200 -3.52 1.48 13.84
N LEU A 201 -3.79 2.20 14.94
CA LEU A 201 -4.20 1.58 16.20
C LEU A 201 -5.54 0.85 16.08
N LEU A 202 -6.52 1.46 15.42
CA LEU A 202 -7.82 0.83 15.17
C LEU A 202 -7.68 -0.43 14.31
N TRP A 203 -6.88 -0.35 13.24
CA TRP A 203 -6.67 -1.47 12.34
C TRP A 203 -5.94 -2.63 13.05
N THR A 204 -4.79 -2.37 13.66
CA THR A 204 -4.02 -3.41 14.36
C THR A 204 -4.78 -3.97 15.56
N GLY A 205 -5.44 -3.11 16.34
CA GLY A 205 -6.29 -3.52 17.46
C GLY A 205 -7.44 -4.42 17.00
N SER A 206 -8.09 -4.08 15.88
CA SER A 206 -9.16 -4.92 15.31
C SER A 206 -8.66 -6.32 14.93
N LEU A 207 -7.45 -6.42 14.34
CA LEU A 207 -6.86 -7.71 13.99
C LEU A 207 -6.62 -8.57 15.23
N VAL A 208 -6.10 -7.98 16.31
CA VAL A 208 -5.87 -8.71 17.57
C VAL A 208 -7.18 -9.21 18.16
N VAL A 209 -8.21 -8.36 18.23
CA VAL A 209 -9.53 -8.74 18.78
C VAL A 209 -10.17 -9.85 17.94
N LEU A 210 -10.13 -9.73 16.61
CA LEU A 210 -10.66 -10.76 15.71
C LEU A 210 -9.87 -12.06 15.83
N GLN A 211 -8.54 -12.00 15.96
CA GLN A 211 -7.71 -13.18 16.13
C GLN A 211 -7.99 -13.91 17.45
N VAL A 212 -8.16 -13.18 18.54
CA VAL A 212 -8.56 -13.74 19.85
C VAL A 212 -9.94 -14.40 19.77
N SER A 213 -10.90 -13.74 19.12
CA SER A 213 -12.22 -14.33 18.86
C SER A 213 -12.12 -15.65 18.09
N GLN A 214 -11.28 -15.73 17.05
CA GLN A 214 -11.07 -16.96 16.29
C GLN A 214 -10.35 -18.06 17.09
N MET A 215 -9.36 -17.70 17.92
CA MET A 215 -8.67 -18.67 18.78
C MET A 215 -9.64 -19.36 19.75
N LEU A 216 -10.53 -18.58 20.39
CA LEU A 216 -11.54 -19.13 21.31
C LEU A 216 -12.55 -20.06 20.60
N THR A 217 -12.86 -19.81 19.32
CA THR A 217 -13.69 -20.72 18.51
C THR A 217 -12.99 -22.05 18.26
N LEU A 218 -11.69 -22.03 17.98
CA LEU A 218 -10.91 -23.24 17.66
C LEU A 218 -10.69 -24.13 18.89
N ASP A 219 -10.74 -23.58 20.09
CA ASP A 219 -10.64 -24.33 21.35
C ASP A 219 -11.88 -25.19 21.67
N GLY A 220 -12.90 -25.21 20.80
CA GLY A 220 -14.05 -26.12 20.91
C GLY A 220 -15.09 -25.67 21.92
N ALA A 221 -15.33 -24.36 22.02
CA ALA A 221 -16.33 -23.80 22.93
C ALA A 221 -17.76 -24.26 22.55
N ASP A 222 -18.34 -25.18 23.32
CA ASP A 222 -19.72 -25.65 23.14
C ASP A 222 -20.74 -24.99 24.09
N ASP A 223 -20.27 -24.17 25.03
CA ASP A 223 -21.11 -23.47 25.99
C ASP A 223 -21.66 -22.14 25.42
N PRO A 224 -22.96 -21.83 25.61
CA PRO A 224 -23.61 -20.62 25.11
C PRO A 224 -22.93 -19.32 25.56
N ASP A 225 -22.43 -19.24 26.80
CA ASP A 225 -21.81 -18.01 27.30
C ASP A 225 -20.48 -17.73 26.60
N THR A 226 -19.69 -18.78 26.36
CA THR A 226 -18.43 -18.70 25.62
C THR A 226 -18.66 -18.33 24.16
N LEU A 227 -19.63 -18.95 23.49
CA LEU A 227 -20.00 -18.61 22.11
C LEU A 227 -20.53 -17.17 22.00
N ALA A 228 -21.31 -16.70 22.97
CA ALA A 228 -21.78 -15.33 23.02
C ALA A 228 -20.64 -14.32 23.25
N LEU A 229 -19.64 -14.68 24.06
CA LEU A 229 -18.42 -13.88 24.23
C LEU A 229 -17.64 -13.80 22.92
N VAL A 230 -17.44 -14.92 22.21
CA VAL A 230 -16.79 -14.98 20.89
C VAL A 230 -17.47 -14.04 19.90
N ALA A 231 -18.80 -14.10 19.81
CA ALA A 231 -19.60 -13.23 18.94
C ALA A 231 -19.49 -11.74 19.33
N THR A 232 -19.45 -11.45 20.64
CA THR A 232 -19.27 -10.07 21.14
C THR A 232 -17.89 -9.52 20.78
N LEU A 233 -16.83 -10.32 20.96
CA LEU A 233 -15.47 -9.93 20.56
C LEU A 233 -15.38 -9.72 19.04
N ALA A 234 -15.98 -10.59 18.24
CA ALA A 234 -16.03 -10.41 16.79
C ALA A 234 -16.71 -9.10 16.40
N ALA A 235 -17.87 -8.79 17.00
CA ALA A 235 -18.59 -7.54 16.76
C ALA A 235 -17.74 -6.30 17.12
N VAL A 236 -17.05 -6.32 18.27
CA VAL A 236 -16.10 -5.25 18.66
C VAL A 236 -14.97 -5.10 17.64
N GLY A 237 -14.42 -6.22 17.16
CA GLY A 237 -13.42 -6.24 16.10
C GLY A 237 -13.92 -5.58 14.81
N TYR A 238 -15.15 -5.88 14.38
CA TYR A 238 -15.76 -5.26 13.20
C TYR A 238 -15.99 -3.75 13.36
N VAL A 239 -16.41 -3.29 14.55
CA VAL A 239 -16.55 -1.86 14.83
C VAL A 239 -15.20 -1.15 14.76
N ALA A 240 -14.15 -1.72 15.37
CA ALA A 240 -12.80 -1.18 15.31
C ALA A 240 -12.27 -1.13 13.88
N LEU A 241 -12.51 -2.18 13.09
CA LEU A 241 -12.10 -2.25 11.68
C LEU A 241 -12.86 -1.23 10.80
N ALA A 242 -14.16 -1.03 11.04
CA ALA A 242 -14.94 0.03 10.40
C ALA A 242 -14.38 1.42 10.75
N GLY A 243 -14.04 1.65 12.03
CA GLY A 243 -13.37 2.88 12.46
C GLY A 243 -12.03 3.10 11.76
N ALA A 244 -11.26 2.03 11.53
CA ALA A 244 -10.04 2.08 10.74
C ALA A 244 -10.33 2.47 9.28
N GLY A 245 -11.35 1.90 8.63
CA GLY A 245 -11.74 2.28 7.27
C GLY A 245 -12.08 3.77 7.14
N ILE A 246 -12.86 4.31 8.08
CA ILE A 246 -13.23 5.73 8.11
C ILE A 246 -12.00 6.63 8.35
N THR A 247 -11.17 6.32 9.34
CA THR A 247 -9.98 7.12 9.64
C THR A 247 -8.97 7.09 8.48
N LEU A 248 -8.81 5.96 7.79
CA LEU A 248 -8.01 5.90 6.56
C LEU A 248 -8.57 6.78 5.45
N ALA A 249 -9.89 6.80 5.26
CA ALA A 249 -10.54 7.67 4.28
C ALA A 249 -10.27 9.15 4.59
N LEU A 250 -10.25 9.53 5.87
CA LEU A 250 -9.88 10.89 6.30
C LEU A 250 -8.41 11.21 6.05
N VAL A 251 -7.49 10.28 6.28
CA VAL A 251 -6.06 10.43 5.95
C VAL A 251 -5.86 10.59 4.44
N ILE A 252 -6.54 9.79 3.63
CA ILE A 252 -6.47 9.92 2.15
C ILE A 252 -6.99 11.29 1.71
N ARG A 253 -8.08 11.77 2.33
CA ARG A 253 -8.63 13.10 2.06
C ARG A 253 -7.69 14.22 2.52
N SER A 254 -6.99 14.09 3.64
CA SER A 254 -6.01 15.10 4.08
C SER A 254 -4.85 15.19 3.09
N ILE A 255 -4.31 14.05 2.66
CA ILE A 255 -3.26 13.99 1.63
C ILE A 255 -3.71 14.67 0.34
N GLU A 256 -4.93 14.40 -0.14
CA GLU A 256 -5.47 15.04 -1.35
C GLU A 256 -5.59 16.56 -1.17
N ARG A 257 -6.14 17.01 -0.04
CA ARG A 257 -6.33 18.45 0.25
C ARG A 257 -5.00 19.19 0.32
N ASP A 258 -4.05 18.65 1.07
CA ASP A 258 -2.77 19.31 1.33
C ASP A 258 -1.93 19.34 0.05
N SER A 259 -2.04 18.29 -0.78
CA SER A 259 -1.38 18.28 -2.09
C SER A 259 -1.87 19.32 -3.09
N ARG A 260 -2.97 20.06 -2.81
CA ARG A 260 -3.49 21.12 -3.67
C ARG A 260 -2.99 22.52 -3.28
N GLN A 261 -2.41 22.66 -2.10
CA GLN A 261 -1.91 23.94 -1.58
C GLN A 261 -0.46 24.16 -2.03
#